data_AF-A0A355PTN2-F1
#
_entry.id   AF-A0A355PTN2-F1
#
_cell.length_a   1.000
_cell.length_b   1.000
_cell.length_c   1.000
_cell.angle_alpha   90.00
_cell.angle_beta   90.00
_cell.angle_gamma   90.00
#
_symmetry.space_group_name_H-M   'P 1'
#
loop_
_entity.id
_entity.type
_entity.pdbx_description
1 polymer ?
#
loop_
_entity_poly.entity_id
_entity_poly.type
_entity_poly.pdbx_seq_one_letter_code
_entity_poly.pdbx_strand_id
1 'polypeptide(L)'
;MFGFFVALISGALMSIQGVLNTGLTRQTGIWLSAGWVQLTAFFTCMVFWIFSERVPVSALFTVRPWYMMLGGIFGAFITYTVIRSMDGLGPAKATLFIVVTQIIVAYAIELFGWFGVEKAAFEWRKAIGALIAIGGIVLFHSR
;
A
#
# COMPACT_ATOMS: atom_id res chain seq x y z
N MET A 1 -19.31 -7.42 7.37
CA MET A 1 -19.21 -6.18 8.17
C MET A 1 -17.84 -6.01 8.82
N PHE A 2 -17.21 -7.05 9.39
CA PHE A 2 -15.86 -6.98 9.98
C PHE A 2 -14.79 -6.40 9.04
N GLY A 3 -14.78 -6.81 7.76
CA GLY A 3 -13.81 -6.31 6.76
C GLY A 3 -13.87 -4.79 6.52
N PHE A 4 -15.04 -4.16 6.70
CA PHE A 4 -15.16 -2.70 6.59
C PHE A 4 -14.40 -1.97 7.69
N PHE A 5 -14.52 -2.45 8.94
CA PHE A 5 -13.78 -1.88 10.07
C PHE A 5 -12.27 -2.09 9.92
N VAL A 6 -11.84 -3.26 9.44
CA VAL A 6 -10.42 -3.54 9.17
C VAL A 6 -9.88 -2.60 8.08
N ALA A 7 -10.65 -2.34 7.02
CA ALA A 7 -10.25 -1.40 5.97
C ALA A 7 -10.10 0.04 6.49
N LEU A 8 -11.00 0.50 7.38
CA LEU A 8 -10.88 1.82 8.02
C LEU A 8 -9.61 1.92 8.89
N ILE A 9 -9.34 0.89 9.69
CA ILE A 9 -8.14 0.83 10.53
C ILE A 9 -6.88 0.82 9.65
N SER A 10 -6.89 0.05 8.56
CA SER A 10 -5.78 -0.01 7.60
C SER A 10 -5.48 1.37 7.00
N GLY A 11 -6.50 2.12 6.58
CA GLY A 11 -6.34 3.48 6.07
C GLY A 11 -5.73 4.43 7.12
N ALA A 12 -6.19 4.36 8.37
CA ALA A 12 -5.65 5.18 9.46
C ALA A 12 -4.16 4.84 9.73
N LEU A 13 -3.83 3.55 9.81
CA LEU A 13 -2.45 3.08 10.03
C LEU A 13 -1.52 3.52 8.89
N MET A 14 -1.98 3.47 7.64
CA MET A 14 -1.17 3.90 6.49
C MET A 14 -0.81 5.39 6.55
N SER A 15 -1.74 6.24 6.98
CA SER A 15 -1.45 7.68 7.16
C SER A 15 -0.45 7.91 8.30
N ILE A 16 -0.60 7.21 9.43
CA ILE A 16 0.32 7.31 10.57
C ILE A 16 1.72 6.82 10.17
N GLN A 17 1.80 5.66 9.50
CA GLN A 17 3.05 5.07 9.02
C GLN A 17 3.78 6.03 8.09
N GLY A 18 3.09 6.67 7.14
CA GLY A 18 3.73 7.64 6.23
C GLY A 18 4.39 8.81 6.98
N VAL A 19 3.72 9.36 7.98
CA VAL A 19 4.25 10.46 8.81
C VAL A 19 5.46 10.01 9.62
N LEU A 20 5.37 8.87 10.30
CA LEU A 20 6.47 8.31 11.09
C LEU A 20 7.70 8.00 10.22
N ASN A 21 7.50 7.39 9.04
CA ASN A 21 8.56 7.05 8.11
C ASN A 21 9.25 8.31 7.56
N THR A 22 8.48 9.35 7.25
CA THR A 22 9.01 10.63 6.80
C THR A 22 9.84 11.30 7.91
N GLY A 23 9.36 11.26 9.16
CA GLY A 23 10.08 11.78 10.32
C GLY A 23 11.40 11.06 10.60
N LEU A 24 11.40 9.72 10.52
CA LEU A 24 12.60 8.90 10.68
C LEU A 24 13.61 9.16 9.55
N THR A 25 13.12 9.29 8.31
CA THR A 25 13.96 9.55 7.14
C THR A 25 14.67 10.90 7.22
N ARG A 26 14.00 11.93 7.74
CA ARG A 26 14.62 13.26 7.94
C ARG A 26 15.83 13.23 8.88
N GLN A 27 15.89 12.26 9.80
CA GLN A 27 16.97 12.14 10.79
C GLN A 27 18.06 11.13 10.40
N THR A 28 17.73 10.14 9.56
CA THR A 28 18.61 8.98 9.32
C THR A 28 18.94 8.73 7.85
N GLY A 29 18.25 9.40 6.92
CA GLY A 29 18.36 9.16 5.49
C GLY A 29 17.39 8.09 4.98
N ILE A 30 17.12 8.14 3.67
CA ILE A 30 16.01 7.41 3.04
C ILE A 30 16.23 5.90 3.10
N TRP A 31 17.41 5.42 2.71
CA TRP A 31 17.68 3.98 2.62
C TRP A 31 17.83 3.32 3.98
N LEU A 32 18.44 4.02 4.95
CA LEU A 32 18.57 3.51 6.32
C LEU A 32 17.19 3.45 6.99
N SER A 33 16.37 4.49 6.85
CA SER A 33 15.00 4.49 7.37
C SER A 33 14.13 3.41 6.73
N ALA A 34 14.16 3.26 5.40
CA ALA A 34 13.38 2.26 4.70
C ALA A 34 13.79 0.83 5.11
N GLY A 35 15.09 0.56 5.20
CA GLY A 35 15.61 -0.72 5.70
C GLY A 35 15.18 -1.01 7.13
N TRP A 36 15.25 -0.01 8.01
CA TRP A 36 14.84 -0.14 9.41
C TRP A 36 13.34 -0.44 9.56
N VAL A 37 12.48 0.28 8.82
CA VAL A 37 11.03 0.06 8.85
C VAL A 37 10.67 -1.33 8.31
N GLN A 38 11.34 -1.79 7.25
CA GLN A 38 11.10 -3.13 6.72
C GLN A 38 11.58 -4.22 7.69
N LEU A 39 12.68 -3.95 8.41
CA LEU A 39 13.21 -4.86 9.43
C LEU A 39 12.28 -4.97 10.63
N THR A 40 11.76 -3.86 11.16
CA THR A 40 10.81 -3.88 12.27
C THR A 40 9.51 -4.57 11.87
N ALA A 41 9.01 -4.31 10.66
CA ALA A 41 7.85 -5.01 10.10
C ALA A 41 8.09 -6.53 10.02
N PHE A 42 9.28 -6.95 9.57
CA PHE A 42 9.64 -8.38 9.52
C PHE A 42 9.60 -9.03 10.90
N PHE A 43 10.21 -8.40 11.92
CA PHE A 43 10.17 -8.92 13.29
C PHE A 43 8.75 -8.99 13.85
N THR A 44 7.93 -7.97 13.60
CA THR A 44 6.52 -7.97 14.02
C THR A 44 5.75 -9.12 13.37
N CYS A 45 5.92 -9.34 12.06
CA CYS A 45 5.31 -10.48 11.35
C CYS A 45 5.81 -11.82 11.90
N MET A 46 7.10 -11.95 12.22
CA MET A 46 7.68 -13.17 12.78
C MET A 46 7.05 -13.53 14.13
N VAL A 47 6.87 -12.54 15.02
CA VAL A 47 6.19 -12.74 16.30
C VAL A 47 4.75 -13.24 16.07
N PHE A 48 3.97 -12.53 15.27
CA PHE A 48 2.58 -12.94 15.02
C PHE A 48 2.46 -14.31 14.36
N TRP A 49 3.37 -14.64 13.44
CA TRP A 49 3.40 -15.96 12.79
C TRP A 49 3.63 -17.08 13.82
N ILE A 50 4.63 -16.94 14.71
CA ILE A 50 4.91 -17.94 15.75
C ILE A 50 3.70 -18.18 16.67
N PHE A 51 2.95 -17.12 17.00
CA PHE A 51 1.83 -17.19 17.95
C PHE A 51 0.47 -17.54 17.32
N SER A 52 0.22 -17.18 16.05
CA SER A 52 -1.09 -17.35 15.40
C SER A 52 -1.15 -18.52 14.44
N GLU A 53 -0.16 -18.64 13.55
CA GLU A 53 -0.21 -19.56 12.40
C GLU A 53 1.13 -20.31 12.27
N ARG A 54 1.19 -21.55 12.79
CA ARG A 54 2.39 -22.39 12.73
C ARG A 54 2.60 -23.05 11.36
N VAL A 55 2.33 -22.32 10.27
CA VAL A 55 2.56 -22.80 8.90
C VAL A 55 4.07 -22.93 8.68
N PRO A 56 4.61 -24.06 8.19
CA PRO A 56 6.06 -24.23 8.07
C PRO A 56 6.66 -23.29 7.02
N VAL A 57 7.88 -22.81 7.27
CA VAL A 57 8.63 -21.93 6.33
C VAL A 57 8.82 -22.60 4.97
N SER A 58 8.85 -23.93 4.92
CA SER A 58 8.93 -24.70 3.68
C SER A 58 7.80 -24.37 2.69
N ALA A 59 6.64 -23.88 3.18
CA ALA A 59 5.53 -23.46 2.36
C ALA A 59 5.91 -22.35 1.36
N LEU A 60 6.85 -21.46 1.72
CA LEU A 60 7.34 -20.39 0.84
C LEU A 60 8.04 -20.93 -0.40
N PHE A 61 8.72 -22.08 -0.30
CA PHE A 61 9.43 -22.70 -1.43
C PHE A 61 8.49 -23.38 -2.42
N THR A 62 7.26 -23.67 -2.01
CA THR A 62 6.19 -24.21 -2.86
C THR A 62 5.36 -23.14 -3.55
N VAL A 63 5.57 -21.85 -3.23
CA VAL A 63 4.79 -20.75 -3.83
C VAL A 63 5.06 -20.68 -5.32
N ARG A 64 4.00 -20.91 -6.10
CA ARG A 64 3.97 -20.69 -7.54
C ARG A 64 2.75 -19.87 -7.87
N PRO A 65 2.88 -18.82 -8.70
CA PRO A 65 4.09 -18.30 -9.34
C PRO A 65 5.02 -17.48 -8.42
N TRP A 66 6.33 -17.57 -8.64
CA TRP A 66 7.39 -16.98 -7.79
C TRP A 66 7.30 -15.45 -7.64
N TYR A 67 6.74 -14.75 -8.63
CA TYR A 67 6.62 -13.28 -8.60
C TYR A 67 5.76 -12.79 -7.42
N MET A 68 4.91 -13.64 -6.84
CA MET A 68 4.11 -13.31 -5.64
C MET A 68 4.99 -12.95 -4.44
N MET A 69 6.22 -13.47 -4.40
CA MET A 69 7.19 -13.21 -3.32
C MET A 69 7.85 -11.83 -3.45
N LEU A 70 7.67 -11.12 -4.58
CA LEU A 70 8.26 -9.80 -4.82
C LEU A 70 7.55 -8.67 -4.04
N GLY A 71 6.50 -8.98 -3.28
CA GLY A 71 5.77 -8.00 -2.46
C GLY A 71 6.69 -7.19 -1.52
N GLY A 72 7.73 -7.81 -0.97
CA GLY A 72 8.72 -7.11 -0.13
C GLY A 72 9.52 -6.04 -0.89
N ILE A 73 9.85 -6.31 -2.17
CA ILE A 73 10.54 -5.33 -3.03
C ILE A 73 9.60 -4.14 -3.30
N PHE A 74 8.35 -4.41 -3.66
CA PHE A 74 7.35 -3.35 -3.80
C PHE A 74 7.15 -2.57 -2.51
N GLY A 75 7.18 -3.21 -1.33
CA GLY A 75 7.12 -2.54 -0.03
C GLY A 75 8.24 -1.51 0.19
N ALA A 76 9.47 -1.83 -0.21
CA ALA A 76 10.59 -0.90 -0.14
C ALA A 76 10.39 0.32 -1.07
N PHE A 77 9.96 0.08 -2.32
CA PHE A 77 9.65 1.16 -3.27
C PHE A 77 8.45 2.01 -2.83
N ILE A 78 7.43 1.40 -2.25
CA ILE A 78 6.27 2.09 -1.69
C ILE A 78 6.73 2.99 -0.54
N THR A 79 7.56 2.47 0.37
CA THR A 79 8.09 3.27 1.48
C THR A 79 8.84 4.50 0.97
N TYR A 80 9.74 4.32 0.01
CA TYR A 80 10.46 5.41 -0.66
C TYR A 80 9.50 6.46 -1.27
N THR A 81 8.56 6.01 -2.10
CA THR A 81 7.65 6.90 -2.84
C THR A 81 6.70 7.64 -1.91
N VAL A 82 6.22 7.01 -0.83
CA VAL A 82 5.39 7.64 0.21
C VAL A 82 6.18 8.74 0.91
N ILE A 83 7.40 8.44 1.38
CA ILE A 83 8.24 9.44 2.06
C ILE A 83 8.48 10.65 1.15
N ARG A 84 8.84 10.42 -0.12
CA ARG A 84 9.10 11.51 -1.06
C ARG A 84 7.85 12.32 -1.39
N SER A 85 6.71 11.66 -1.52
CA SER A 85 5.42 12.33 -1.76
C SER A 85 5.02 13.19 -0.56
N MET A 86 5.18 12.67 0.66
CA MET A 86 4.84 13.41 1.88
C MET A 86 5.77 14.60 2.13
N ASP A 87 7.06 14.47 1.82
CA ASP A 87 8.02 15.57 1.95
C ASP A 87 7.75 16.70 0.94
N GLY A 88 7.29 16.36 -0.27
CA GLY A 88 7.03 17.33 -1.35
C GLY A 88 5.63 17.95 -1.35
N LEU A 89 4.59 17.19 -1.01
CA LEU A 89 3.18 17.62 -1.12
C LEU A 89 2.51 17.84 0.24
N GLY A 90 3.16 17.43 1.33
CA GLY A 90 2.55 17.33 2.65
C GLY A 90 1.67 16.08 2.81
N PRO A 91 1.37 15.65 4.06
CA PRO A 91 0.74 14.35 4.31
C PRO A 91 -0.65 14.21 3.67
N ALA A 92 -1.51 15.23 3.78
CA ALA A 92 -2.89 15.14 3.31
C ALA A 92 -2.99 15.06 1.78
N LYS A 93 -2.24 15.92 1.06
CA LYS A 93 -2.22 15.89 -0.41
C LYS A 93 -1.59 14.56 -0.90
N ALA A 94 -0.46 14.14 -0.33
CA ALA A 94 0.18 12.88 -0.70
C ALA A 94 -0.76 11.67 -0.56
N THR A 95 -1.41 11.51 0.60
CA THR A 95 -2.34 10.39 0.85
C THR A 95 -3.51 10.40 -0.13
N LEU A 96 -4.07 11.57 -0.46
CA LEU A 96 -5.16 11.67 -1.42
C LEU A 96 -4.75 11.15 -2.81
N PHE A 97 -3.61 11.63 -3.34
CA PHE A 97 -3.09 11.17 -4.63
C PHE A 97 -2.79 9.66 -4.63
N ILE A 98 -2.23 9.14 -3.54
CA ILE A 98 -1.92 7.71 -3.39
C ILE A 98 -3.21 6.88 -3.46
N VAL A 99 -4.22 7.20 -2.66
CA VAL A 99 -5.47 6.42 -2.58
C VAL A 99 -6.21 6.41 -3.92
N VAL A 100 -6.30 7.56 -4.58
CA VAL A 100 -6.98 7.63 -5.90
C VAL A 100 -6.23 6.82 -6.95
N THR A 101 -4.90 6.91 -6.98
CA THR A 101 -4.08 6.10 -7.91
C THR A 101 -4.23 4.61 -7.61
N GLN A 102 -4.28 4.22 -6.32
CA GLN A 102 -4.53 2.84 -5.91
C GLN A 102 -5.89 2.32 -6.41
N ILE A 103 -6.96 3.12 -6.32
CA ILE A 103 -8.28 2.74 -6.83
C ILE A 103 -8.26 2.53 -8.35
N ILE A 104 -7.62 3.44 -9.09
CA ILE A 104 -7.53 3.35 -10.57
C ILE A 104 -6.74 2.10 -10.98
N VAL A 105 -5.57 1.88 -10.36
CA VAL A 105 -4.70 0.73 -10.66
C VAL A 105 -5.35 -0.58 -10.24
N ALA A 106 -6.01 -0.64 -9.07
CA ALA A 106 -6.76 -1.82 -8.64
C ALA A 106 -7.87 -2.17 -9.64
N TYR A 107 -8.62 -1.18 -10.11
CA TYR A 107 -9.64 -1.43 -11.12
C TYR A 107 -9.06 -1.90 -12.46
N ALA A 108 -7.91 -1.35 -12.88
CA ALA A 108 -7.20 -1.83 -14.07
C ALA A 108 -6.76 -3.29 -13.91
N ILE A 109 -6.22 -3.67 -12.74
CA ILE A 109 -5.84 -5.06 -12.44
C ILE A 109 -7.04 -6.01 -12.57
N GLU A 110 -8.19 -5.64 -12.00
CA GLU A 110 -9.44 -6.41 -12.12
C GLU A 110 -9.91 -6.53 -13.58
N LEU A 111 -9.86 -5.44 -14.34
CA LEU A 111 -10.33 -5.38 -15.73
C LEU A 111 -9.47 -6.24 -16.67
N PHE A 112 -8.16 -6.25 -16.45
CA PHE A 112 -7.22 -7.04 -17.25
C PHE A 112 -6.98 -8.45 -16.71
N GLY A 113 -7.47 -8.77 -15.50
CA GLY A 113 -7.23 -10.06 -14.84
C GLY A 113 -5.75 -10.29 -14.52
N TRP A 114 -5.01 -9.23 -14.21
CA TRP A 114 -3.59 -9.34 -13.91
C TRP A 114 -3.34 -10.07 -12.59
N PHE A 115 -2.18 -10.72 -12.47
CA PHE A 115 -1.72 -11.41 -11.26
C PHE A 115 -2.60 -12.58 -10.78
N GLY A 116 -3.45 -13.14 -11.65
CA GLY A 116 -4.35 -14.23 -11.31
C GLY A 116 -5.65 -13.78 -10.66
N VAL A 117 -5.94 -12.48 -10.69
CA VAL A 117 -7.25 -11.92 -10.28
C VAL A 117 -8.30 -12.29 -11.34
N GLU A 118 -9.51 -12.63 -10.89
CA GLU A 118 -10.62 -12.93 -11.78
C GLU A 118 -10.96 -11.70 -12.64
N LYS A 119 -11.01 -11.91 -13.96
CA LYS A 119 -11.24 -10.81 -14.91
C LYS A 119 -12.66 -10.27 -14.75
N ALA A 120 -12.77 -9.06 -14.25
CA ALA A 120 -14.06 -8.37 -14.12
C ALA A 120 -14.52 -7.82 -15.48
N ALA A 121 -15.83 -7.80 -15.70
CA ALA A 121 -16.41 -7.08 -16.83
C ALA A 121 -16.24 -5.56 -16.63
N PHE A 122 -16.08 -4.84 -17.74
CA PHE A 122 -16.03 -3.38 -17.69
C PHE A 122 -17.36 -2.83 -17.14
N GLU A 123 -17.28 -1.95 -16.15
CA GLU A 123 -18.44 -1.42 -15.44
C GLU A 123 -18.36 0.10 -15.40
N TRP A 124 -19.33 0.76 -16.04
CA TRP A 124 -19.37 2.22 -16.16
C TRP A 124 -19.41 2.93 -14.80
N ARG A 125 -19.99 2.28 -13.78
CA ARG A 125 -20.05 2.81 -12.41
C ARG A 125 -18.67 2.94 -11.78
N LYS A 126 -17.78 1.96 -11.96
CA LYS A 126 -16.41 2.00 -11.45
C LYS A 126 -15.58 3.07 -12.18
N ALA A 127 -15.78 3.22 -13.48
CA ALA A 127 -15.16 4.29 -14.27
C ALA A 127 -15.60 5.69 -13.84
N ILE A 128 -16.90 5.91 -13.62
CA ILE A 128 -17.42 7.17 -13.06
C ILE A 128 -16.88 7.41 -11.65
N GLY A 129 -16.83 6.38 -10.80
CA GLY A 129 -16.27 6.47 -9.46
C GLY A 129 -14.80 6.93 -9.46
N ALA A 130 -13.99 6.39 -10.38
CA ALA A 130 -12.62 6.84 -10.59
C ALA A 130 -12.55 8.30 -11.06
N LEU A 131 -13.41 8.73 -11.99
CA LEU A 131 -13.48 10.13 -12.43
C LEU A 131 -13.86 11.09 -11.29
N ILE A 132 -14.80 10.71 -10.44
CA ILE A 132 -15.17 11.49 -9.25
C ILE A 132 -13.98 11.59 -8.29
N ALA A 133 -13.26 10.49 -8.06
CA ALA A 133 -12.08 10.47 -7.21
C ALA A 133 -10.98 11.41 -7.73
N ILE A 134 -10.76 11.44 -9.05
CA ILE A 134 -9.86 12.39 -9.71
C ILE A 134 -10.36 13.83 -9.52
N GLY A 135 -11.66 14.09 -9.69
CA GLY A 135 -12.27 15.40 -9.41
C GLY A 135 -12.04 15.85 -7.96
N GLY A 136 -12.08 14.93 -7.01
CA GLY A 136 -11.76 15.17 -5.60
C GLY A 136 -10.32 15.64 -5.38
N ILE A 137 -9.36 15.10 -6.13
CA ILE A 137 -7.97 15.60 -6.12
C ILE A 137 -7.91 17.05 -6.58
N VAL A 138 -8.53 17.37 -7.72
CA VAL A 138 -8.49 18.72 -8.30
C VAL A 138 -9.08 19.74 -7.32
N LEU A 139 -10.19 19.40 -6.68
CA LEU A 139 -10.80 20.25 -5.66
C LEU A 139 -9.88 20.44 -4.44
N PHE A 140 -9.25 19.37 -3.96
CA PHE A 140 -8.35 19.42 -2.81
C PHE A 140 -7.02 20.15 -3.12
N HIS A 141 -6.60 20.15 -4.38
CA HIS A 141 -5.42 20.89 -4.84
C HIS A 141 -5.66 22.41 -4.88
N SER A 142 -6.90 22.86 -5.06
CA SER A 142 -7.27 24.27 -5.27
C SER A 142 -7.12 25.20 -4.04
N ARG A 143 -6.32 24.83 -3.04
CA ARG A 143 -5.89 25.71 -1.94
C ARG A 143 -4.39 25.59 -1.67
#